data_AF-F9WH32-F1
#
_entry.id   AF-F9WH32-F1
#
_cell.length_a   1.000
_cell.length_b   1.000
_cell.length_c   1.000
_cell.angle_alpha   90.00
_cell.angle_beta   90.00
_cell.angle_gamma   90.00
#
_symmetry.space_group_name_H-M   'P 1'
#
loop_
_entity.id
_entity.type
_entity.pdbx_description
1 polymer ?
#
loop_
_entity_poly.entity_id
_entity_poly.type
_entity_poly.pdbx_seq_one_letter_code
_entity_poly.pdbx_strand_id
1 'polypeptide(L)'
;MLRPVAQPGGTALVFSAVGATQRRWLKASTTPKTADEQTVPVLHSLYRRLRKEGEERKMLEDALSVHSLETNIRVGLRLLQCHTRLINTNRQLKELPVWRVVRCVSLGITRRYYALQIFLIRLRLRSAAAISNVLVYMLLLVVCFMLYEIYHVCRIGVTRAEDRYRALAIPIVQTFDALEDAVRRRKEAHLKQMEDDVVRQR
;
A
#
# COMPACT_ATOMS: atom_id res chain seq x y z
N MET A 1 -80.76 -32.31 14.82
CA MET A 1 -80.73 -32.27 13.34
C MET A 1 -79.68 -31.26 12.89
N LEU A 2 -78.77 -31.70 12.02
CA LEU A 2 -77.94 -30.97 11.05
C LEU A 2 -76.86 -29.97 11.50
N ARG A 3 -75.59 -30.44 11.42
CA ARG A 3 -74.39 -29.71 10.95
C ARG A 3 -74.56 -29.33 9.45
N PRO A 4 -73.87 -28.30 8.91
CA PRO A 4 -72.40 -28.29 8.62
C PRO A 4 -71.69 -26.93 8.91
N VAL A 5 -70.44 -26.90 9.41
CA VAL A 5 -69.12 -26.86 8.71
C VAL A 5 -68.94 -25.70 7.72
N ALA A 6 -68.11 -24.72 8.11
CA ALA A 6 -67.07 -24.09 7.26
C ALA A 6 -66.09 -23.25 8.11
N GLN A 7 -64.83 -23.69 8.19
CA GLN A 7 -63.64 -22.86 8.40
C GLN A 7 -63.30 -22.19 7.04
N PRO A 8 -62.65 -21.01 6.96
CA PRO A 8 -61.16 -21.01 7.03
C PRO A 8 -60.49 -19.70 7.50
N GLY A 9 -59.18 -19.79 7.82
CA GLY A 9 -58.19 -18.71 7.69
C GLY A 9 -58.25 -17.59 8.74
N GLY A 10 -57.22 -17.28 9.51
CA GLY A 10 -55.86 -17.01 9.05
C GLY A 10 -55.61 -15.51 9.01
N THR A 11 -55.25 -14.90 10.15
CA THR A 11 -54.68 -13.54 10.22
C THR A 11 -53.45 -13.63 11.12
N ALA A 12 -52.32 -14.03 10.55
CA ALA A 12 -51.33 -13.12 9.98
C ALA A 12 -50.62 -12.29 11.06
N LEU A 13 -49.61 -12.95 11.64
CA LEU A 13 -48.27 -12.42 11.91
C LEU A 13 -48.07 -10.95 11.48
N VAL A 14 -48.25 -10.02 12.40
CA VAL A 14 -47.66 -8.68 12.31
C VAL A 14 -46.24 -8.77 12.87
N PHE A 15 -45.36 -9.42 12.12
CA PHE A 15 -43.92 -9.33 12.34
C PHE A 15 -43.22 -9.37 10.98
N SER A 16 -42.26 -8.45 10.81
CA SER A 16 -41.31 -8.40 9.69
C SER A 16 -41.68 -7.55 8.47
N ALA A 17 -41.89 -6.24 8.67
CA ALA A 17 -41.78 -5.26 7.59
C ALA A 17 -40.38 -4.62 7.48
N VAL A 18 -39.55 -4.69 8.53
CA VAL A 18 -38.22 -4.04 8.55
C VAL A 18 -37.13 -4.90 7.89
N GLY A 19 -37.34 -6.22 7.76
CA GLY A 19 -36.40 -7.12 7.08
C GLY A 19 -36.56 -7.21 5.55
N ALA A 20 -37.70 -6.78 5.01
CA ALA A 20 -38.05 -6.97 3.60
C ALA A 20 -37.43 -5.90 2.68
N THR A 21 -37.24 -4.67 3.18
CA THR A 21 -36.62 -3.59 2.40
C THR A 21 -35.14 -3.84 2.14
N GLN A 22 -34.44 -4.55 3.04
CA GLN A 22 -33.00 -4.82 2.89
C GLN A 22 -32.70 -5.95 1.89
N ARG A 23 -33.64 -6.89 1.66
CA ARG A 23 -33.45 -7.99 0.70
C ARG A 23 -33.79 -7.62 -0.75
N ARG A 24 -34.53 -6.52 -0.97
CA ARG A 24 -34.96 -6.11 -2.33
C ARG A 24 -33.83 -5.48 -3.16
N TRP A 25 -32.80 -4.93 -2.53
CA TRP A 25 -31.69 -4.25 -3.21
C TRP A 25 -30.61 -5.19 -3.76
N LEU A 26 -30.62 -6.47 -3.37
CA LEU A 26 -29.61 -7.46 -3.81
C LEU A 26 -29.98 -8.19 -5.11
N LYS A 27 -31.16 -7.93 -5.70
CA LYS A 27 -31.70 -8.73 -6.82
C LYS A 27 -31.73 -8.03 -8.17
N ALA A 28 -31.14 -6.84 -8.29
CA ALA A 28 -31.15 -6.05 -9.53
C ALA A 28 -29.75 -5.54 -9.86
N SER A 29 -28.88 -6.38 -10.44
CA SER A 29 -27.75 -5.91 -11.25
C SER A 29 -27.09 -7.09 -11.99
N THR A 30 -27.65 -7.46 -13.13
CA THR A 30 -26.97 -8.27 -14.16
C THR A 30 -26.69 -7.37 -15.37
N THR A 31 -25.73 -6.45 -15.26
CA THR A 31 -25.03 -5.81 -16.40
C THR A 31 -23.70 -5.20 -15.92
N PRO A 32 -22.56 -5.52 -16.54
CA PRO A 32 -21.23 -5.24 -15.97
C PRO A 32 -20.68 -3.82 -16.20
N LYS A 33 -21.37 -2.92 -16.93
CA LYS A 33 -20.87 -1.54 -17.18
C LYS A 33 -21.62 -0.44 -16.43
N THR A 34 -22.86 -0.67 -16.00
CA THR A 34 -23.67 0.28 -15.22
C THR A 34 -23.56 0.06 -13.70
N ALA A 35 -22.89 -1.02 -13.28
CA ALA A 35 -22.70 -1.35 -11.87
C ALA A 35 -21.70 -0.40 -11.18
N ASP A 36 -20.66 0.06 -11.89
CA ASP A 36 -19.63 0.93 -11.30
C ASP A 36 -20.16 2.35 -11.02
N GLU A 37 -20.98 2.92 -11.91
CA GLU A 37 -21.60 4.24 -11.67
C GLU A 37 -22.64 4.22 -10.54
N GLN A 38 -23.32 3.09 -10.33
CA GLN A 38 -24.32 2.95 -9.26
C GLN A 38 -23.70 2.56 -7.90
N THR A 39 -22.52 1.96 -7.88
CA THR A 39 -21.86 1.53 -6.64
C THR A 39 -21.17 2.69 -5.91
N VAL A 40 -20.66 3.68 -6.63
CA VAL A 40 -20.07 4.91 -6.05
C VAL A 40 -21.05 5.71 -5.17
N PRO A 41 -22.30 6.04 -5.61
CA PRO A 41 -23.24 6.75 -4.77
C PRO A 41 -23.73 5.91 -3.59
N VAL A 42 -23.87 4.59 -3.76
CA VAL A 42 -24.20 3.67 -2.66
C VAL A 42 -23.10 3.69 -1.60
N LEU A 43 -21.84 3.61 -2.01
CA LEU A 43 -20.70 3.70 -1.12
C LEU A 43 -20.63 5.05 -0.41
N HIS A 44 -20.85 6.16 -1.12
CA HIS A 44 -20.85 7.50 -0.52
C HIS A 44 -21.98 7.65 0.51
N SER A 45 -23.16 7.10 0.23
CA SER A 45 -24.27 7.09 1.19
C SER A 45 -23.97 6.23 2.43
N LEU A 46 -23.29 5.11 2.24
CA LEU A 46 -22.86 4.20 3.30
C LEU A 46 -21.77 4.83 4.16
N TYR A 47 -20.78 5.46 3.53
CA TYR A 47 -19.73 6.25 4.17
C TYR A 47 -20.33 7.37 5.04
N ARG A 48 -21.32 8.11 4.50
CA ARG A 48 -22.01 9.16 5.25
C ARG A 48 -22.71 8.62 6.50
N ARG A 49 -23.28 7.40 6.44
CA ARG A 49 -23.91 6.75 7.60
C ARG A 49 -22.87 6.29 8.62
N LEU A 50 -21.79 5.65 8.17
CA LEU A 50 -20.67 5.26 9.02
C LEU A 50 -20.03 6.45 9.75
N ARG A 51 -19.93 7.59 9.08
CA ARG A 51 -19.48 8.84 9.69
C ARG A 51 -20.41 9.33 10.81
N LYS A 52 -21.73 9.17 10.66
CA LYS A 52 -22.69 9.53 11.72
C LYS A 52 -22.59 8.61 12.94
N GLU A 53 -22.18 7.36 12.73
CA GLU A 53 -21.93 6.38 13.79
C GLU A 53 -20.55 6.57 14.48
N GLY A 54 -19.79 7.60 14.09
CA GLY A 54 -18.53 7.98 14.76
C GLY A 54 -17.28 7.28 14.24
N GLU A 55 -17.29 6.74 13.01
CA GLU A 55 -16.08 6.18 12.38
C GLU A 55 -15.10 7.28 11.92
N GLU A 56 -13.80 7.01 12.05
CA GLU A 56 -12.73 7.94 11.68
C GLU A 56 -12.60 8.10 10.16
N ARG A 57 -12.66 9.34 9.70
CA ARG A 57 -12.62 9.72 8.27
C ARG A 57 -11.38 9.19 7.56
N LYS A 58 -10.20 9.41 8.15
CA LYS A 58 -8.90 9.07 7.58
C LYS A 58 -8.74 7.55 7.41
N MET A 59 -9.09 6.78 8.44
CA MET A 59 -9.04 5.31 8.39
C MET A 59 -9.93 4.73 7.29
N LEU A 60 -11.10 5.35 7.05
CA LEU A 60 -12.03 4.89 6.03
C LEU A 60 -11.61 5.31 4.61
N GLU A 61 -10.96 6.47 4.46
CA GLU A 61 -10.32 6.91 3.21
C GLU A 61 -9.12 6.02 2.85
N ASP A 62 -8.25 5.71 3.82
CA ASP A 62 -7.08 4.84 3.65
C ASP A 62 -7.48 3.39 3.33
N ALA A 63 -8.58 2.89 3.89
CA ALA A 63 -9.09 1.57 3.54
C ALA A 63 -9.65 1.52 2.10
N LEU A 64 -10.22 2.64 1.64
CA LEU A 64 -10.81 2.77 0.31
C LEU A 64 -9.76 2.72 -0.81
N SER A 65 -8.57 3.27 -0.57
CA SER A 65 -7.48 3.30 -1.53
C SER A 65 -6.78 1.94 -1.70
N VAL A 66 -6.82 1.08 -0.68
CA VAL A 66 -6.08 -0.19 -0.66
C VAL A 66 -6.91 -1.37 -1.20
N HIS A 67 -8.24 -1.36 -1.04
CA HIS A 67 -9.09 -2.51 -1.38
C HIS A 67 -10.04 -2.23 -2.56
N SER A 68 -10.49 -3.29 -3.24
CA SER A 68 -11.48 -3.17 -4.31
C SER A 68 -12.81 -2.60 -3.80
N LEU A 69 -13.51 -1.85 -4.66
CA LEU A 69 -14.77 -1.18 -4.32
C LEU A 69 -15.80 -2.13 -3.68
N GLU A 70 -15.92 -3.34 -4.23
CA GLU A 70 -16.85 -4.37 -3.75
C GLU A 70 -16.51 -4.89 -2.35
N THR A 71 -15.22 -5.05 -2.03
CA THR A 71 -14.79 -5.50 -0.70
C THR A 71 -14.99 -4.41 0.34
N ASN A 72 -14.77 -3.15 -0.02
CA ASN A 72 -15.07 -2.00 0.83
C ASN A 72 -16.56 -1.89 1.18
N ILE A 73 -17.44 -2.07 0.18
CA ILE A 73 -18.89 -2.07 0.41
C ILE A 73 -19.29 -3.21 1.35
N ARG A 74 -18.76 -4.43 1.15
CA ARG A 74 -19.04 -5.58 2.02
C ARG A 74 -18.59 -5.35 3.47
N VAL A 75 -17.38 -4.84 3.66
CA VAL A 75 -16.83 -4.56 5.01
C VAL A 75 -17.61 -3.43 5.68
N GLY A 76 -17.91 -2.35 4.96
CA GLY A 76 -18.69 -1.24 5.47
C GLY A 76 -20.13 -1.62 5.84
N LEU A 77 -20.79 -2.48 5.06
CA LEU A 77 -22.10 -3.02 5.41
C LEU A 77 -22.06 -3.89 6.67
N ARG A 78 -21.03 -4.74 6.83
CA ARG A 78 -20.84 -5.52 8.06
C ARG A 78 -20.64 -4.62 9.27
N LEU A 79 -19.83 -3.57 9.13
CA LEU A 79 -19.58 -2.62 10.21
C LEU A 79 -20.87 -1.89 10.62
N LEU A 80 -21.68 -1.44 9.64
CA LEU A 80 -22.98 -0.83 9.90
C LEU A 80 -23.99 -1.79 10.55
N GLN A 81 -23.99 -3.06 10.14
CA GLN A 81 -24.81 -4.11 10.76
C GLN A 81 -24.39 -4.34 12.22
N CYS A 82 -23.09 -4.37 12.52
CA CYS A 82 -22.57 -4.50 13.87
C CYS A 82 -22.97 -3.31 14.75
N HIS A 83 -22.87 -2.07 14.24
CA HIS A 83 -23.30 -0.86 14.96
C HIS A 83 -24.80 -0.87 15.24
N THR A 84 -25.63 -1.15 14.22
CA THR A 84 -27.09 -1.26 14.39
C THR A 84 -27.44 -2.32 15.44
N ARG A 85 -26.77 -3.49 15.40
CA ARG A 85 -26.98 -4.56 16.39
C ARG A 85 -26.53 -4.14 17.78
N LEU A 86 -25.43 -3.42 17.91
CA LEU A 86 -24.94 -2.90 19.18
C LEU A 86 -25.93 -1.89 19.81
N ILE A 87 -26.47 -0.97 19.01
CA ILE A 87 -27.49 0.00 19.44
C ILE A 87 -28.76 -0.73 19.88
N ASN A 88 -29.23 -1.69 19.10
CA ASN A 88 -30.41 -2.50 19.46
C ASN A 88 -30.21 -3.30 20.75
N THR A 89 -29.02 -3.90 20.93
CA THR A 89 -28.67 -4.65 22.15
C THR A 89 -28.63 -3.72 23.36
N ASN A 90 -28.09 -2.50 23.19
CA ASN A 90 -28.04 -1.49 24.24
C ASN A 90 -29.44 -0.97 24.62
N ARG A 91 -30.32 -0.78 23.63
CA ARG A 91 -31.73 -0.43 23.86
C ARG A 91 -32.47 -1.54 24.61
N GLN A 92 -32.30 -2.79 24.21
CA GLN A 92 -32.87 -3.95 24.91
C GLN A 92 -32.39 -4.04 26.36
N LEU A 93 -31.12 -3.71 26.62
CA LEU A 93 -30.56 -3.66 27.97
C LEU A 93 -31.22 -2.58 28.85
N LYS A 94 -31.58 -1.43 28.28
CA LYS A 94 -32.29 -0.36 29.00
C LYS A 94 -33.76 -0.69 29.30
N GLU A 95 -34.40 -1.45 28.42
CA GLU A 95 -35.82 -1.84 28.56
C GLU A 95 -36.02 -3.06 29.49
N LEU A 96 -34.94 -3.69 29.96
CA LEU A 96 -35.02 -4.90 30.78
C LEU A 96 -35.07 -4.58 32.29
N PRO A 97 -35.98 -5.23 33.05
CA PRO A 97 -36.02 -5.11 34.49
C PRO A 97 -34.79 -5.77 35.14
N VAL A 98 -34.23 -5.08 36.14
CA VAL A 98 -32.95 -5.40 36.81
C VAL A 98 -32.90 -6.82 37.40
N TRP A 99 -34.06 -7.37 37.77
CA TRP A 99 -34.20 -8.72 38.34
C TRP A 99 -33.90 -9.85 37.34
N ARG A 100 -33.85 -9.59 36.03
CA ARG A 100 -33.55 -10.61 35.01
C ARG A 100 -32.04 -10.72 34.74
N VAL A 101 -31.27 -10.97 35.80
CA VAL A 101 -29.80 -10.95 35.83
C VAL A 101 -29.17 -11.82 34.74
N VAL A 102 -29.67 -13.04 34.53
CA VAL A 102 -29.16 -13.97 33.50
C VAL A 102 -29.27 -13.36 32.09
N ARG A 103 -30.37 -12.67 31.79
CA ARG A 103 -30.59 -12.02 30.49
C ARG A 103 -29.78 -10.73 30.35
N CYS A 104 -29.53 -10.02 31.46
CA CYS A 104 -28.61 -8.88 31.47
C CYS A 104 -27.16 -9.31 31.22
N VAL A 105 -26.72 -10.44 31.80
CA VAL A 105 -25.37 -10.98 31.58
C VAL A 105 -25.20 -11.43 30.13
N SER A 106 -26.15 -12.18 29.57
CA SER A 106 -26.06 -12.62 28.17
C SER A 106 -26.05 -11.44 27.19
N LEU A 107 -26.84 -10.39 27.45
CA LEU A 107 -26.82 -9.17 26.66
C LEU A 107 -25.54 -8.33 26.85
N GLY A 108 -24.94 -8.38 28.05
CA GLY A 108 -23.63 -7.78 28.32
C GLY A 108 -22.51 -8.47 27.52
N ILE A 109 -22.55 -9.81 27.44
CA ILE A 109 -21.59 -10.59 26.64
C ILE A 109 -21.77 -10.29 25.15
N THR A 110 -23.01 -10.24 24.64
CA THR A 110 -23.24 -9.91 23.22
C THR A 110 -22.82 -8.48 22.91
N ARG A 111 -23.02 -7.52 23.82
CA ARG A 111 -22.49 -6.15 23.68
C ARG A 111 -20.96 -6.16 23.54
N ARG A 112 -20.25 -6.90 24.40
CA ARG A 112 -18.79 -7.03 24.33
C ARG A 112 -18.35 -7.71 23.04
N TYR A 113 -19.06 -8.75 22.59
CA TYR A 113 -18.77 -9.43 21.32
C TYR A 113 -18.88 -8.48 20.11
N TYR A 114 -19.96 -7.69 20.01
CA TYR A 114 -20.11 -6.73 18.92
C TYR A 114 -19.08 -5.59 18.99
N ALA A 115 -18.74 -5.13 20.19
CA ALA A 115 -17.66 -4.14 20.37
C ALA A 115 -16.29 -4.71 19.93
N LEU A 116 -15.98 -5.97 20.27
CA LEU A 116 -14.76 -6.65 19.84
C LEU A 116 -14.73 -6.86 18.32
N GLN A 117 -15.87 -7.21 17.71
CA GLN A 117 -15.97 -7.33 16.24
C GLN A 117 -15.68 -5.99 15.54
N ILE A 118 -16.22 -4.89 16.05
CA ILE A 118 -15.91 -3.54 15.54
C ILE A 118 -14.41 -3.26 15.69
N PHE A 119 -13.84 -3.56 16.86
CA PHE A 119 -12.41 -3.36 17.11
C PHE A 119 -11.52 -4.19 16.17
N LEU A 120 -11.84 -5.46 15.94
CA LEU A 120 -11.10 -6.34 15.03
C LEU A 120 -11.15 -5.84 13.59
N ILE A 121 -12.31 -5.38 13.13
CA ILE A 121 -12.44 -4.81 11.78
C ILE A 121 -11.56 -3.55 11.67
N ARG A 122 -11.60 -2.65 12.66
CA ARG A 122 -10.73 -1.47 12.70
C ARG A 122 -9.25 -1.82 12.71
N LEU A 123 -8.86 -2.81 13.51
CA LEU A 123 -7.48 -3.27 13.60
C LEU A 123 -6.99 -3.82 12.25
N ARG A 124 -7.83 -4.61 11.57
CA ARG A 124 -7.51 -5.16 10.24
C ARG A 124 -7.38 -4.08 9.17
N LEU A 125 -8.25 -3.06 9.19
CA LEU A 125 -8.15 -1.92 8.28
C LEU A 125 -6.85 -1.15 8.50
N ARG A 126 -6.52 -0.86 9.77
CA ARG A 126 -5.31 -0.14 10.15
C ARG A 126 -4.04 -0.91 9.81
N SER A 127 -4.02 -2.23 10.02
CA SER A 127 -2.88 -3.07 9.64
C SER A 127 -2.68 -3.11 8.13
N ALA A 128 -3.77 -3.18 7.34
CA ALA A 128 -3.66 -3.20 5.88
C ALA A 128 -3.09 -1.89 5.32
N ALA A 129 -3.53 -0.74 5.84
CA ALA A 129 -2.96 0.56 5.47
C ALA A 129 -1.48 0.68 5.88
N ALA A 130 -1.12 0.21 7.08
CA ALA A 130 0.27 0.19 7.54
C ALA A 130 1.16 -0.71 6.67
N ILE A 131 0.67 -1.91 6.29
CA ILE A 131 1.39 -2.84 5.42
C ILE A 131 1.65 -2.21 4.05
N SER A 132 0.64 -1.55 3.47
CA SER A 132 0.80 -0.84 2.19
C SER A 132 1.91 0.22 2.26
N ASN A 133 1.90 1.06 3.30
CA ASN A 133 2.94 2.08 3.49
C ASN A 133 4.33 1.45 3.66
N VAL A 134 4.45 0.39 4.47
CA VAL A 134 5.71 -0.33 4.64
C VAL A 134 6.21 -0.91 3.31
N LEU A 135 5.31 -1.49 2.49
CA LEU A 135 5.68 -2.00 1.16
C LEU A 135 6.21 -0.90 0.24
N VAL A 136 5.60 0.30 0.26
CA VAL A 136 6.09 1.45 -0.51
C VAL A 136 7.49 1.85 -0.05
N TYR A 137 7.73 1.94 1.26
CA TYR A 137 9.07 2.25 1.79
C TYR A 137 10.10 1.15 1.47
N MET A 138 9.71 -0.13 1.54
CA MET A 138 10.59 -1.24 1.17
C MET A 138 10.94 -1.19 -0.31
N LEU A 139 9.98 -0.88 -1.19
CA LEU A 139 10.22 -0.72 -2.61
C LEU A 139 11.16 0.46 -2.88
N LEU A 140 10.98 1.58 -2.18
CA LEU A 140 11.90 2.71 -2.24
C LEU A 140 13.32 2.31 -1.83
N LEU A 141 13.47 1.59 -0.72
CA LEU A 141 14.78 1.10 -0.25
C LEU A 141 15.44 0.18 -1.26
N VAL A 142 14.68 -0.73 -1.88
CA VAL A 142 15.19 -1.62 -2.93
C VAL A 142 15.66 -0.81 -4.14
N VAL A 143 14.89 0.19 -4.58
CA VAL A 143 15.30 1.06 -5.70
C VAL A 143 16.57 1.85 -5.36
N CYS A 144 16.65 2.41 -4.16
CA CYS A 144 17.87 3.08 -3.68
C CYS A 144 19.07 2.13 -3.64
N PHE A 145 18.88 0.89 -3.19
CA PHE A 145 19.92 -0.13 -3.17
C PHE A 145 20.38 -0.49 -4.59
N MET A 146 19.46 -0.68 -5.54
CA MET A 146 19.80 -0.94 -6.94
C MET A 146 20.59 0.21 -7.57
N LEU A 147 20.20 1.46 -7.29
CA LEU A 147 20.93 2.65 -7.74
C LEU A 147 22.33 2.72 -7.13
N TYR A 148 22.46 2.37 -5.84
CA TYR A 148 23.75 2.30 -5.17
C TYR A 148 24.66 1.24 -5.78
N GLU A 149 24.14 0.05 -6.06
CA GLU A 149 24.90 -1.03 -6.72
C GLU A 149 25.34 -0.62 -8.13
N ILE A 150 24.45 0.01 -8.93
CA ILE A 150 24.82 0.54 -10.25
C ILE A 150 25.93 1.59 -10.10
N TYR A 151 25.77 2.55 -9.19
CA TYR A 151 26.79 3.57 -8.92
C TYR A 151 28.12 2.93 -8.51
N HIS A 152 28.08 1.95 -7.61
CA HIS A 152 29.26 1.25 -7.11
C HIS A 152 29.98 0.48 -8.23
N VAL A 153 29.24 -0.27 -9.04
CA VAL A 153 29.79 -1.00 -10.20
C VAL A 153 30.33 -0.04 -11.25
N CYS A 154 29.62 1.05 -11.55
CA CYS A 154 30.10 2.09 -12.46
C CYS A 154 31.38 2.74 -11.92
N ARG A 155 31.46 3.05 -10.62
CA ARG A 155 32.66 3.61 -9.99
C ARG A 155 33.83 2.64 -10.11
N ILE A 156 33.63 1.35 -9.83
CA ILE A 156 34.67 0.32 -10.01
C ILE A 156 35.10 0.21 -11.47
N GLY A 157 34.15 0.30 -12.41
CA GLY A 157 34.42 0.31 -13.84
C GLY A 157 35.27 1.50 -14.27
N VAL A 158 34.95 2.69 -13.78
CA VAL A 158 35.72 3.92 -14.04
C VAL A 158 37.13 3.81 -13.46
N THR A 159 37.29 3.40 -12.20
CA THR A 159 38.62 3.23 -11.60
C THR A 159 39.46 2.21 -12.37
N ARG A 160 38.84 1.10 -12.81
CA ARG A 160 39.54 0.08 -13.60
C ARG A 160 39.92 0.59 -15.01
N ALA A 161 39.10 1.45 -15.61
CA ALA A 161 39.42 2.09 -16.87
C ALA A 161 40.57 3.10 -16.70
N GLU A 162 40.52 3.93 -15.65
CA GLU A 162 41.60 4.85 -15.28
C GLU A 162 42.93 4.13 -15.07
N ASP A 163 42.93 3.00 -14.35
CA ASP A 163 44.13 2.18 -14.14
C ASP A 163 44.68 1.63 -15.46
N ARG A 164 43.81 1.22 -16.39
CA ARG A 164 44.21 0.74 -17.71
C ARG A 164 44.80 1.86 -18.56
N TYR A 165 44.24 3.07 -18.52
CA TYR A 165 44.79 4.22 -19.22
C TYR A 165 46.14 4.65 -18.64
N ARG A 166 46.29 4.63 -17.31
CA ARG A 166 47.58 4.88 -16.65
C ARG A 166 48.63 3.86 -17.07
N ALA A 167 48.29 2.57 -17.11
CA ALA A 167 49.20 1.53 -17.57
C ALA A 167 49.63 1.71 -19.04
N LEU A 168 48.70 2.11 -19.92
CA LEU A 168 49.00 2.39 -21.33
C LEU A 168 49.82 3.68 -21.54
N ALA A 169 49.76 4.64 -20.60
CA ALA A 169 50.53 5.88 -20.67
C ALA A 169 52.01 5.68 -20.32
N ILE A 170 52.36 4.69 -19.49
CA ILE A 170 53.75 4.38 -19.08
C ILE A 170 54.70 4.22 -20.27
N PRO A 171 54.44 3.35 -21.28
CA PRO A 171 55.34 3.20 -22.42
C PRO A 171 55.43 4.46 -23.27
N ILE A 172 54.36 5.24 -23.38
CA ILE A 172 54.35 6.49 -24.15
C ILE A 172 55.31 7.50 -23.51
N VAL A 173 55.21 7.70 -22.19
CA VAL A 173 56.12 8.59 -21.45
C VAL A 173 57.56 8.12 -21.58
N GLN A 174 57.81 6.81 -21.42
CA GLN A 174 59.15 6.24 -21.58
C GLN A 174 59.72 6.46 -22.99
N THR A 175 58.90 6.36 -24.03
CA THR A 175 59.35 6.65 -25.40
C THR A 175 59.66 8.12 -25.62
N PHE A 176 58.90 9.04 -25.01
CA PHE A 176 59.20 10.48 -25.09
C PHE A 176 60.48 10.83 -24.34
N ASP A 177 60.66 10.31 -23.13
CA ASP A 177 61.88 10.52 -22.33
C ASP A 177 63.12 9.99 -23.08
N ALA A 178 63.02 8.80 -23.67
CA ALA A 178 64.10 8.22 -24.48
C ALA A 178 64.40 9.04 -25.74
N LEU A 179 63.37 9.63 -26.38
CA LEU A 179 63.55 10.52 -27.52
C LEU A 179 64.25 11.81 -27.12
N GLU A 180 63.87 12.40 -25.99
CA GLU A 180 64.47 13.62 -25.47
C GLU A 180 65.96 13.41 -25.12
N ASP A 181 66.29 12.30 -24.47
CA ASP A 181 67.66 11.92 -24.16
C ASP A 181 68.49 11.68 -25.43
N ALA A 182 67.91 11.06 -26.46
CA ALA A 182 68.59 10.86 -27.73
C ALA A 182 68.87 12.19 -28.45
N VAL A 183 67.95 13.16 -28.37
CA VAL A 183 68.14 14.51 -28.91
C VAL A 183 69.22 15.26 -28.13
N ARG A 184 69.25 15.16 -26.80
CA ARG A 184 70.29 15.78 -25.96
C ARG A 184 71.68 15.23 -26.31
N ARG A 185 71.83 13.90 -26.39
CA ARG A 185 73.11 13.27 -26.77
C ARG A 185 73.58 13.68 -28.16
N ARG A 186 72.66 13.82 -29.12
CA ARG A 186 73.00 14.32 -30.48
C ARG A 186 73.47 15.76 -30.46
N LYS A 187 72.84 16.63 -29.67
CA LYS A 187 73.27 18.02 -29.50
C LYS A 187 74.66 18.09 -28.87
N GLU A 188 74.91 17.33 -27.82
CA GLU A 188 76.22 17.27 -27.15
C GLU A 188 77.33 16.73 -28.07
N ALA A 189 77.03 15.68 -28.86
CA ALA A 189 77.98 15.15 -29.84
C ALA A 189 78.28 16.17 -30.96
N HIS A 190 77.26 16.90 -31.42
CA HIS A 190 77.43 17.96 -32.41
C HIS A 190 78.28 19.12 -31.87
N LEU A 191 78.07 19.51 -30.60
CA LEU A 191 78.88 20.54 -29.95
C LEU A 191 80.35 20.12 -29.86
N LYS A 192 80.63 18.87 -29.47
CA LYS A 192 82.00 18.33 -29.43
C LYS A 192 82.66 18.28 -30.80
N GLN A 193 81.93 17.90 -31.84
CA GLN A 193 82.44 17.92 -33.22
C GLN A 193 82.80 19.35 -33.67
N MET A 194 81.97 20.34 -33.33
CA MET A 194 82.29 21.75 -33.62
C MET A 194 83.53 22.23 -32.85
N GLU A 195 83.71 21.81 -31.59
CA GLU A 195 84.92 22.09 -30.82
C GLU A 195 86.17 21.47 -31.46
N ASP A 196 86.10 20.19 -31.88
CA ASP A 196 87.20 19.48 -32.55
C ASP A 196 87.56 20.12 -33.91
N ASP A 197 86.56 20.56 -34.68
CA ASP A 197 86.77 21.23 -35.97
C ASP A 197 87.42 22.61 -35.80
N VAL A 198 87.06 23.36 -34.77
CA VAL A 198 87.70 24.64 -34.42
C VAL A 198 89.15 24.45 -33.99
N VAL A 199 89.46 23.37 -33.25
CA VAL A 199 90.83 23.06 -32.83
C VAL A 199 91.71 22.63 -34.01
N ARG A 200 91.15 21.89 -34.99
CA ARG A 200 91.91 21.45 -36.19
C ARG A 200 92.18 22.56 -37.21
N GLN A 201 91.41 23.65 -37.18
CA GLN A 201 91.61 24.81 -38.08
C GLN A 201 92.63 25.83 -37.55
N ARG A 202 93.16 25.64 -36.34
CA ARG A 202 94.19 26.50 -35.73
C ARG A 202 95.59 25.93 -35.89
#